data_AF-A0A847VUB8-F1
#
_entry.id   AF-A0A847VUB8-F1
#
_cell.length_a   1.000
_cell.length_b   1.000
_cell.length_c   1.000
_cell.angle_alpha   90.00
_cell.angle_beta   90.00
_cell.angle_gamma   90.00
#
_symmetry.space_group_name_H-M   'P 1'
#
loop_
_entity.id
_entity.type
_entity.pdbx_description
1 polymer ?
#
loop_
_entity_poly.entity_id
_entity_poly.type
_entity_poly.pdbx_seq_one_letter_code
_entity_poly.pdbx_strand_id
1 'polypeptide(L)'
;MAKSKKKFNNQETKYKMLFLYSILMILASFFMDSPLESIKQLWTLVISKCFLFTDYFAISSIGTAFINSGIITLLVIYIAWINKAEINGLLIASFFIVSGFSLFGKNLYNITSIILGVYLYSKFKKDSFSKYVATANFATSLAPLVSQVTFGMNLQPVIAIILANFIGLIIGFIFPILESSFVSFHKGFNIYNAGFTSGVIGVIFMSLFRLIGYDHSIVRQLTTKSDIRVVIFIYIY
;
A
#
# COMPACT_ATOMS: atom_id res chain seq x y z
N MET A 1 -15.84 45.13 17.74
CA MET A 1 -15.26 43.93 18.39
C MET A 1 -15.71 42.69 17.62
N ALA A 2 -15.04 42.38 16.51
CA ALA A 2 -15.41 41.25 15.65
C ALA A 2 -14.91 39.95 16.30
N LYS A 3 -15.83 39.05 16.63
CA LYS A 3 -15.52 37.69 17.10
C LYS A 3 -14.65 37.00 16.04
N SER A 4 -13.37 36.86 16.34
CA SER A 4 -12.44 35.94 15.70
C SER A 4 -13.08 34.55 15.67
N LYS A 5 -13.68 34.18 14.52
CA LYS A 5 -14.06 32.80 14.25
C LYS A 5 -12.77 31.99 14.33
N LYS A 6 -12.62 31.22 15.41
CA LYS A 6 -11.63 30.13 15.52
C LYS A 6 -11.72 29.33 14.22
N LYS A 7 -10.77 29.55 13.32
CA LYS A 7 -10.62 28.78 12.09
C LYS A 7 -10.25 27.38 12.58
N PHE A 8 -11.23 26.49 12.72
CA PHE A 8 -10.97 25.08 12.99
C PHE A 8 -9.82 24.66 12.07
N ASN A 9 -8.71 24.16 12.62
CA ASN A 9 -7.58 23.77 11.80
C ASN A 9 -8.01 22.57 10.96
N ASN A 10 -8.45 22.87 9.73
CA ASN A 10 -9.10 21.94 8.82
C ASN A 10 -8.20 20.71 8.57
N GLN A 11 -6.88 20.91 8.57
CA GLN A 11 -5.89 19.85 8.35
C GLN A 11 -5.77 18.89 9.55
N GLU A 12 -5.66 19.40 10.78
CA GLU A 12 -5.63 18.55 11.98
C GLU A 12 -6.89 17.71 12.12
N THR A 13 -8.05 18.29 11.81
CA THR A 13 -9.33 17.57 11.88
C THR A 13 -9.37 16.45 10.85
N LYS A 14 -8.92 16.70 9.61
CA LYS A 14 -8.79 15.65 8.57
C LYS A 14 -7.84 14.52 9.00
N TYR A 15 -6.67 14.85 9.54
CA TYR A 15 -5.74 13.83 10.06
C TYR A 15 -6.38 13.00 11.17
N LYS A 16 -7.06 13.63 12.15
CA LYS A 16 -7.76 12.93 13.22
C LYS A 16 -8.83 11.97 12.68
N MET A 17 -9.59 12.38 11.67
CA MET A 17 -10.58 11.51 11.02
C MET A 17 -9.94 10.30 10.34
N LEU A 18 -8.80 10.48 9.67
CA LEU A 18 -8.08 9.38 9.01
C LEU A 18 -7.42 8.41 10.00
N PHE A 19 -6.86 8.93 11.09
CA PHE A 19 -6.38 8.09 12.19
C PHE A 19 -7.52 7.30 12.82
N LEU A 20 -8.67 7.95 13.06
CA LEU A 20 -9.87 7.28 13.57
C LEU A 20 -10.33 6.17 12.61
N TYR A 21 -10.40 6.44 11.30
CA TYR A 21 -10.70 5.42 10.28
C TYR A 21 -9.79 4.19 10.43
N SER A 22 -8.48 4.39 10.52
CA SER A 22 -7.50 3.30 10.62
C SER A 22 -7.64 2.52 11.93
N ILE A 23 -7.91 3.21 13.04
CA ILE A 23 -8.16 2.58 14.34
C ILE A 23 -9.46 1.76 14.30
N LEU A 24 -10.52 2.28 13.66
CA LEU A 24 -11.78 1.57 13.53
C LEU A 24 -11.63 0.29 12.68
N MET A 25 -10.79 0.28 11.63
CA MET A 25 -10.45 -0.96 10.92
C MET A 25 -9.83 -2.02 11.84
N ILE A 26 -8.90 -1.61 12.71
CA ILE A 26 -8.27 -2.52 13.68
C ILE A 26 -9.30 -3.00 14.69
N LEU A 27 -10.14 -2.12 15.23
CA LEU A 27 -11.18 -2.51 16.20
C LEU A 27 -12.23 -3.42 15.57
N ALA A 28 -12.60 -3.20 14.32
CA ALA A 28 -13.53 -4.04 13.57
C ALA A 28 -13.04 -5.49 13.47
N SER A 29 -11.71 -5.70 13.38
CA SER A 29 -11.13 -7.04 13.33
C SER A 29 -11.47 -7.89 14.55
N PHE A 30 -11.62 -7.28 15.73
CA PHE A 30 -11.90 -7.99 16.98
C PHE A 30 -13.34 -8.52 17.05
N PHE A 31 -14.23 -8.04 16.17
CA PHE A 31 -15.57 -8.59 15.98
C PHE A 31 -15.62 -9.71 14.94
N MET A 32 -14.56 -9.85 14.14
CA MET A 32 -14.48 -10.86 13.07
C MET A 32 -13.87 -12.15 13.60
N ASP A 33 -12.71 -12.06 14.26
CA ASP A 33 -11.93 -13.21 14.69
C ASP A 33 -11.25 -12.95 16.05
N SER A 34 -10.73 -14.00 16.68
CA SER A 34 -9.99 -13.89 17.94
C SER A 34 -8.79 -12.93 17.80
N PRO A 35 -8.64 -11.89 18.65
CA PRO A 35 -7.55 -10.92 18.53
C PRO A 35 -6.17 -11.56 18.59
N LEU A 36 -5.97 -12.53 19.50
CA LEU A 36 -4.67 -13.17 19.70
C LEU A 36 -4.27 -14.01 18.49
N GLU A 37 -5.20 -14.76 17.91
CA GLU A 37 -4.96 -15.54 16.70
C GLU A 37 -4.72 -14.63 15.50
N SER A 38 -5.52 -13.56 15.38
CA SER A 38 -5.41 -12.61 14.29
C SER A 38 -4.04 -11.93 14.25
N ILE A 39 -3.52 -11.54 15.42
CA ILE A 39 -2.19 -10.93 15.56
C ILE A 39 -1.08 -11.94 15.21
N LYS A 40 -1.17 -13.18 15.68
CA LYS A 40 -0.18 -14.23 15.34
C LYS A 40 -0.11 -14.48 13.84
N GLN A 41 -1.26 -14.47 13.17
CA GLN A 41 -1.36 -14.71 11.73
C GLN A 41 -0.87 -13.52 10.87
N LEU A 42 -0.56 -12.35 11.45
CA LEU A 42 0.09 -11.26 10.70
C LEU A 42 1.44 -11.70 10.13
N TRP A 43 2.16 -12.57 10.84
CA TRP A 43 3.42 -13.13 10.35
C TRP A 43 3.21 -13.95 9.07
N THR A 44 2.12 -14.73 9.01
CA THR A 44 1.73 -15.50 7.81
C THR A 44 1.54 -14.59 6.60
N LEU A 45 0.94 -13.40 6.79
CA LEU A 45 0.79 -12.42 5.70
C LEU A 45 2.13 -11.87 5.21
N VAL A 46 3.05 -11.59 6.13
CA VAL A 46 4.39 -11.06 5.80
C VAL A 46 5.19 -12.04 4.94
N ILE A 47 5.19 -13.32 5.30
CA ILE A 47 5.96 -14.37 4.60
C ILE A 47 5.21 -15.00 3.41
N SER A 48 3.99 -14.52 3.12
CA SER A 48 3.18 -15.06 2.02
C SER A 48 3.71 -14.63 0.64
N LYS A 49 3.59 -15.52 -0.33
CA LYS A 49 3.83 -15.23 -1.75
C LYS A 49 2.68 -14.38 -2.27
N CYS A 50 2.83 -13.05 -2.23
CA CYS A 50 1.77 -12.13 -2.64
C CYS A 50 1.76 -11.97 -4.16
N PHE A 51 0.70 -12.40 -4.84
CA PHE A 51 0.41 -12.10 -6.24
C PHE A 51 -0.57 -10.92 -6.32
N LEU A 52 -0.89 -10.47 -7.54
CA LEU A 52 -1.86 -9.38 -7.73
C LEU A 52 -3.27 -9.75 -7.20
N PHE A 53 -3.66 -11.03 -7.27
CA PHE A 53 -4.93 -11.56 -6.74
C PHE A 53 -4.69 -12.46 -5.53
N THR A 54 -4.00 -11.94 -4.53
CA THR A 54 -3.80 -12.63 -3.25
C THR A 54 -4.71 -12.05 -2.19
N ASP A 55 -5.83 -12.73 -1.94
CA ASP A 55 -6.79 -12.37 -0.92
C ASP A 55 -6.29 -12.79 0.47
N TYR A 56 -6.06 -11.81 1.36
CA TYR A 56 -5.63 -12.11 2.73
C TYR A 56 -6.72 -12.74 3.58
N PHE A 57 -8.00 -12.61 3.23
CA PHE A 57 -9.07 -13.37 3.87
C PHE A 57 -8.89 -14.88 3.61
N ALA A 58 -8.40 -15.26 2.43
CA ALA A 58 -8.16 -16.65 2.07
C ALA A 58 -6.84 -17.21 2.63
N ILE A 59 -5.82 -16.37 2.81
CA ILE A 59 -4.51 -16.79 3.36
C ILE A 59 -4.53 -16.94 4.88
N SER A 60 -5.21 -16.03 5.58
CA SER A 60 -5.26 -16.03 7.04
C SER A 60 -6.70 -16.02 7.53
N SER A 61 -7.22 -14.83 7.86
CA SER A 61 -8.57 -14.62 8.36
C SER A 61 -9.03 -13.19 8.06
N ILE A 62 -10.33 -12.94 8.19
CA ILE A 62 -10.91 -11.62 7.98
C ILE A 62 -10.34 -10.64 9.02
N GLY A 63 -10.28 -11.04 10.29
CA GLY A 63 -9.69 -10.28 11.37
C GLY A 63 -8.23 -9.91 11.09
N THR A 64 -7.39 -10.86 10.73
CA THR A 64 -5.97 -10.59 10.41
C THR A 64 -5.81 -9.61 9.25
N ALA A 65 -6.60 -9.74 8.19
CA ALA A 65 -6.55 -8.83 7.05
C ALA A 65 -6.97 -7.40 7.43
N PHE A 66 -7.99 -7.25 8.26
CA PHE A 66 -8.43 -5.95 8.78
C PHE A 66 -7.38 -5.30 9.69
N ILE A 67 -6.74 -6.07 10.57
CA ILE A 67 -5.61 -5.58 11.39
C ILE A 67 -4.49 -5.10 10.47
N ASN A 68 -4.09 -5.89 9.47
CA ASN A 68 -3.04 -5.53 8.53
C ASN A 68 -3.39 -4.24 7.76
N SER A 69 -4.61 -4.13 7.24
CA SER A 69 -5.08 -2.93 6.55
C SER A 69 -5.07 -1.70 7.46
N GLY A 70 -5.58 -1.81 8.68
CA GLY A 70 -5.57 -0.73 9.65
C GLY A 70 -4.16 -0.28 10.03
N ILE A 71 -3.23 -1.21 10.29
CA ILE A 71 -1.83 -0.90 10.63
C ILE A 71 -1.11 -0.20 9.49
N ILE A 72 -1.25 -0.69 8.25
CA ILE A 72 -0.58 -0.09 7.10
C ILE A 72 -1.16 1.29 6.80
N THR A 73 -2.49 1.44 6.91
CA THR A 73 -3.14 2.74 6.74
C THR A 73 -2.67 3.74 7.80
N LEU A 74 -2.60 3.30 9.06
CA LEU A 74 -2.07 4.10 10.16
C LEU A 74 -0.62 4.54 9.88
N LEU A 75 0.23 3.64 9.38
CA LEU A 75 1.62 3.93 9.03
C LEU A 75 1.71 5.01 7.94
N VAL A 76 0.97 4.88 6.84
CA VAL A 76 1.06 5.87 5.75
C VAL A 76 0.48 7.22 6.14
N ILE A 77 -0.56 7.27 6.99
CA ILE A 77 -1.07 8.52 7.56
C ILE A 77 -0.04 9.13 8.51
N TYR A 78 0.60 8.32 9.34
CA TYR A 78 1.67 8.78 10.25
C TYR A 78 2.84 9.36 9.46
N ILE A 79 3.29 8.69 8.40
CA ILE A 79 4.32 9.20 7.47
C ILE A 79 3.90 10.54 6.87
N ALA A 80 2.65 10.69 6.43
CA ALA A 80 2.14 11.95 5.91
C ALA A 80 2.16 13.07 6.96
N TRP A 81 1.72 12.75 8.18
CA TRP A 81 1.61 13.70 9.29
C TRP A 81 2.97 14.22 9.75
N ILE A 82 3.96 13.35 9.95
CA ILE A 82 5.32 13.78 10.36
C ILE A 82 6.00 14.62 9.29
N ASN A 83 5.70 14.38 8.01
CA ASN A 83 6.20 15.18 6.89
C ASN A 83 5.35 16.43 6.62
N LYS A 84 4.29 16.68 7.42
CA LYS A 84 3.39 17.84 7.27
C LYS A 84 2.78 17.93 5.87
N ALA A 85 2.43 16.80 5.27
CA ALA A 85 1.74 16.77 3.98
C ALA A 85 0.36 17.42 4.09
N GLU A 86 -0.01 18.23 3.11
CA GLU A 86 -1.32 18.87 3.10
C GLU A 86 -2.39 17.90 2.62
N ILE A 87 -3.45 17.71 3.40
CA ILE A 87 -4.54 16.82 3.03
C ILE A 87 -5.44 17.48 1.99
N ASN A 88 -5.29 16.98 0.77
CA ASN A 88 -6.12 17.22 -0.41
C ASN A 88 -6.79 15.91 -0.88
N GLY A 89 -7.63 16.00 -1.92
CA GLY A 89 -8.36 14.83 -2.44
C GLY A 89 -7.45 13.69 -2.90
N LEU A 90 -6.31 14.01 -3.53
CA LEU A 90 -5.35 13.00 -4.01
C LEU A 90 -4.71 12.22 -2.85
N LEU A 91 -4.30 12.92 -1.80
CA LEU A 91 -3.71 12.28 -0.62
C LEU A 91 -4.73 11.41 0.12
N ILE A 92 -5.98 11.88 0.26
CA ILE A 92 -7.08 11.08 0.82
C ILE A 92 -7.32 9.81 -0.01
N ALA A 93 -7.43 9.94 -1.34
CA ALA A 93 -7.60 8.80 -2.23
C ALA A 93 -6.45 7.80 -2.07
N SER A 94 -5.21 8.28 -1.94
CA SER A 94 -4.05 7.41 -1.74
C SER A 94 -4.13 6.58 -0.45
N PHE A 95 -4.67 7.12 0.64
CA PHE A 95 -4.87 6.38 1.90
C PHE A 95 -5.92 5.27 1.75
N PHE A 96 -7.05 5.57 1.10
CA PHE A 96 -8.07 4.55 0.85
C PHE A 96 -7.61 3.47 -0.12
N ILE A 97 -6.83 3.83 -1.14
CA ILE A 97 -6.17 2.84 -2.02
C ILE A 97 -5.23 1.94 -1.21
N VAL A 98 -4.37 2.51 -0.37
CA VAL A 98 -3.49 1.73 0.49
C VAL A 98 -4.30 0.82 1.42
N SER A 99 -5.35 1.32 2.05
CA SER A 99 -6.22 0.55 2.94
C SER A 99 -6.89 -0.63 2.22
N GLY A 100 -7.49 -0.39 1.05
CA GLY A 100 -8.15 -1.43 0.26
C GLY A 100 -7.18 -2.50 -0.23
N PHE A 101 -6.06 -2.11 -0.86
CA PHE A 101 -5.08 -3.10 -1.35
C PHE A 101 -4.26 -3.76 -0.23
N SER A 102 -4.32 -3.27 1.01
CA SER A 102 -3.79 -3.98 2.18
C SER A 102 -4.59 -5.20 2.58
N LEU A 103 -5.79 -5.38 2.02
CA LEU A 103 -6.52 -6.64 2.08
C LEU A 103 -6.07 -7.63 0.99
N PHE A 104 -5.28 -7.16 0.01
CA PHE A 104 -4.91 -7.92 -1.20
C PHE A 104 -3.39 -7.89 -1.46
N GLY A 105 -2.60 -8.54 -0.59
CA GLY A 105 -1.18 -8.79 -0.90
C GLY A 105 -0.20 -7.67 -0.51
N LYS A 106 -0.59 -6.72 0.35
CA LYS A 106 0.27 -5.65 0.84
C LYS A 106 0.44 -5.74 2.36
N ASN A 107 1.68 -5.76 2.81
CA ASN A 107 2.06 -5.89 4.22
C ASN A 107 3.17 -4.88 4.57
N LEU A 108 3.52 -4.76 5.86
CA LEU A 108 4.56 -3.82 6.29
C LEU A 108 5.93 -4.07 5.63
N TYR A 109 6.27 -5.34 5.40
CA TYR A 109 7.56 -5.69 4.79
C TYR A 109 7.64 -5.18 3.34
N ASN A 110 6.63 -5.48 2.52
CA ASN A 110 6.73 -5.28 1.08
C ASN A 110 6.49 -3.84 0.59
N ILE A 111 5.96 -2.96 1.44
CA ILE A 111 5.82 -1.52 1.14
C ILE A 111 7.04 -0.69 1.54
N THR A 112 7.83 -1.14 2.51
CA THR A 112 8.82 -0.28 3.19
C THR A 112 9.91 0.19 2.23
N SER A 113 10.49 -0.72 1.46
CA SER A 113 11.53 -0.38 0.48
C SER A 113 11.01 0.51 -0.64
N ILE A 114 9.76 0.35 -1.06
CA ILE A 114 9.15 1.20 -2.09
C ILE A 114 8.97 2.63 -1.57
N ILE A 115 8.42 2.81 -0.37
CA ILE A 115 8.27 4.14 0.24
C ILE A 115 9.65 4.79 0.43
N LEU A 116 10.64 4.01 0.88
CA LEU A 116 12.00 4.49 1.02
C LEU A 116 12.61 4.91 -0.32
N GLY A 117 12.33 4.20 -1.42
CA GLY A 117 12.77 4.57 -2.76
C GLY A 117 12.23 5.94 -3.19
N VAL A 118 10.94 6.20 -2.96
CA VAL A 118 10.33 7.52 -3.26
C VAL A 118 10.91 8.62 -2.35
N TYR A 119 11.19 8.29 -1.08
CA TYR A 119 11.86 9.22 -0.19
C TYR A 119 13.27 9.58 -0.68
N LEU A 120 14.06 8.60 -1.11
CA LEU A 120 15.38 8.84 -1.72
C LEU A 120 15.26 9.70 -2.98
N TYR A 121 14.24 9.48 -3.81
CA TYR A 121 13.95 10.33 -4.96
C TYR A 121 13.71 11.80 -4.54
N SER A 122 12.89 12.04 -3.52
CA SER A 122 12.65 13.41 -3.03
C SER A 122 13.94 14.09 -2.55
N LYS A 123 14.83 13.34 -1.91
CA LYS A 123 16.15 13.84 -1.48
C LYS A 123 17.07 14.13 -2.66
N PHE A 124 17.06 13.26 -3.66
CA PHE A 124 17.80 13.47 -4.91
C PHE A 124 17.33 14.74 -5.64
N LYS A 125 16.02 15.00 -5.67
CA LYS A 125 15.44 16.23 -6.22
C LYS A 125 15.57 17.46 -5.31
N LYS A 126 16.12 17.30 -4.10
CA LYS A 126 16.21 18.35 -3.06
C LYS A 126 14.86 18.98 -2.72
N ASP A 127 13.80 18.19 -2.78
CA ASP A 127 12.44 18.60 -2.44
C ASP A 127 12.00 18.03 -1.09
N SER A 128 10.93 18.62 -0.52
CA SER A 128 10.25 18.04 0.63
C SER A 128 9.50 16.77 0.25
N PHE A 129 9.64 15.71 1.06
CA PHE A 129 8.90 14.46 0.89
C PHE A 129 7.38 14.66 1.00
N SER A 130 6.92 15.73 1.66
CA SER A 130 5.50 16.09 1.76
C SER A 130 4.78 16.14 0.42
N LYS A 131 5.49 16.51 -0.67
CA LYS A 131 4.95 16.56 -2.04
C LYS A 131 4.76 15.17 -2.67
N TYR A 132 5.51 14.17 -2.20
CA TYR A 132 5.59 12.84 -2.80
C TYR A 132 4.86 11.76 -1.99
N VAL A 133 4.22 12.10 -0.87
CA VAL A 133 3.54 11.11 -0.01
C VAL A 133 2.44 10.35 -0.76
N ALA A 134 1.62 11.06 -1.55
CA ALA A 134 0.58 10.41 -2.36
C ALA A 134 1.20 9.48 -3.42
N THR A 135 2.25 9.94 -4.11
CA THR A 135 3.03 9.13 -5.06
C THR A 135 3.64 7.89 -4.39
N ALA A 136 4.19 8.03 -3.17
CA ALA A 136 4.72 6.91 -2.40
C ALA A 136 3.64 5.87 -2.09
N ASN A 137 2.47 6.33 -1.63
CA ASN A 137 1.32 5.47 -1.38
C ASN A 137 0.88 4.74 -2.66
N PHE A 138 0.79 5.41 -3.80
CA PHE A 138 0.43 4.76 -5.07
C PHE A 138 1.51 3.78 -5.55
N ALA A 139 2.78 4.11 -5.40
CA ALA A 139 3.89 3.23 -5.77
C ALA A 139 3.83 1.88 -5.02
N THR A 140 3.30 1.86 -3.78
CA THR A 140 3.10 0.61 -3.02
C THR A 140 2.10 -0.36 -3.67
N SER A 141 1.38 0.02 -4.73
CA SER A 141 0.64 -0.94 -5.55
C SER A 141 1.54 -2.05 -6.13
N LEU A 142 2.84 -1.79 -6.30
CA LEU A 142 3.85 -2.75 -6.72
C LEU A 142 4.42 -3.60 -5.57
N ALA A 143 3.94 -3.44 -4.34
CA ALA A 143 4.43 -4.19 -3.19
C ALA A 143 4.38 -5.73 -3.34
N PRO A 144 3.35 -6.34 -3.97
CA PRO A 144 3.36 -7.78 -4.23
C PRO A 144 4.61 -8.27 -4.97
N LEU A 145 5.21 -7.44 -5.83
CA LEU A 145 6.43 -7.76 -6.55
C LEU A 145 7.62 -7.99 -5.61
N VAL A 146 7.74 -7.18 -4.55
CA VAL A 146 8.77 -7.35 -3.52
C VAL A 146 8.58 -8.71 -2.83
N SER A 147 7.36 -9.04 -2.41
CA SER A 147 7.05 -10.36 -1.83
C SER A 147 7.30 -11.52 -2.79
N GLN A 148 7.05 -11.37 -4.09
CA GLN A 148 7.35 -12.40 -5.09
C GLN A 148 8.85 -12.65 -5.23
N VAL A 149 9.68 -11.62 -5.22
CA VAL A 149 11.13 -11.79 -5.26
C VAL A 149 11.62 -12.46 -3.97
N THR A 150 11.10 -12.05 -2.80
CA THR A 150 11.54 -12.60 -1.52
C THR A 150 11.11 -14.06 -1.31
N PHE A 151 9.83 -14.36 -1.54
CA PHE A 151 9.22 -15.64 -1.16
C PHE A 151 8.81 -16.51 -2.35
N GLY A 152 8.73 -15.93 -3.56
CA GLY A 152 8.23 -16.61 -4.76
C GLY A 152 9.30 -17.28 -5.62
N MET A 153 10.51 -16.70 -5.71
CA MET A 153 11.57 -17.14 -6.63
C MET A 153 12.45 -18.29 -6.13
N ASN A 154 12.19 -18.85 -4.94
CA ASN A 154 12.98 -19.94 -4.35
C ASN A 154 14.50 -19.66 -4.25
N LEU A 155 14.88 -18.38 -4.12
CA LEU A 155 16.25 -17.94 -3.88
C LEU A 155 16.68 -18.23 -2.43
N GLN A 156 17.98 -18.23 -2.15
CA GLN A 156 18.48 -18.28 -0.78
C GLN A 156 17.90 -17.10 0.03
N PRO A 157 17.34 -17.31 1.24
CA PRO A 157 16.53 -16.30 1.93
C PRO A 157 17.21 -14.93 2.08
N VAL A 158 18.50 -14.90 2.43
CA VAL A 158 19.26 -13.65 2.60
C VAL A 158 19.39 -12.90 1.27
N ILE A 159 19.73 -13.61 0.20
CA ILE A 159 19.87 -13.03 -1.15
C ILE A 159 18.51 -12.52 -1.63
N ALA A 160 17.44 -13.31 -1.41
CA ALA A 160 16.08 -12.95 -1.78
C ALA A 160 15.63 -11.64 -1.11
N ILE A 161 15.85 -11.51 0.20
CA ILE A 161 15.50 -10.30 0.97
C ILE A 161 16.28 -9.08 0.48
N ILE A 162 17.59 -9.21 0.25
CA ILE A 162 18.42 -8.09 -0.22
C ILE A 162 17.97 -7.66 -1.62
N LEU A 163 17.83 -8.61 -2.54
CA LEU A 163 17.43 -8.35 -3.93
C LEU A 163 16.03 -7.73 -4.01
N ALA A 164 15.06 -8.27 -3.27
CA ALA A 164 13.70 -7.77 -3.26
C ALA A 164 13.61 -6.33 -2.74
N ASN A 165 14.32 -6.02 -1.66
CA ASN A 165 14.35 -4.65 -1.12
C ASN A 165 15.10 -3.69 -2.04
N PHE A 166 16.16 -4.15 -2.70
CA PHE A 166 16.85 -3.35 -3.72
C PHE A 166 15.95 -3.04 -4.92
N ILE A 167 15.20 -4.04 -5.40
CA ILE A 167 14.18 -3.85 -6.44
C ILE A 167 13.08 -2.90 -5.97
N GLY A 168 12.59 -3.05 -4.74
CA GLY A 168 11.61 -2.14 -4.15
C GLY A 168 12.11 -0.69 -4.09
N LEU A 169 13.37 -0.48 -3.71
CA LEU A 169 14.02 0.83 -3.73
C LEU A 169 14.09 1.42 -5.14
N ILE A 170 14.50 0.63 -6.13
CA ILE A 170 14.55 1.05 -7.54
C ILE A 170 13.14 1.44 -8.01
N ILE A 171 12.15 0.58 -7.78
CA ILE A 171 10.75 0.83 -8.14
C ILE A 171 10.29 2.15 -7.55
N GLY A 172 10.47 2.34 -6.24
CA GLY A 172 10.11 3.58 -5.57
C GLY A 172 10.85 4.80 -6.13
N PHE A 173 12.13 4.67 -6.46
CA PHE A 173 12.93 5.78 -6.98
C PHE A 173 12.50 6.20 -8.39
N ILE A 174 12.19 5.25 -9.28
CA ILE A 174 11.80 5.54 -10.66
C ILE A 174 10.32 5.94 -10.79
N PHE A 175 9.48 5.56 -9.82
CA PHE A 175 8.04 5.76 -9.91
C PHE A 175 7.64 7.23 -10.14
N PRO A 176 8.12 8.23 -9.38
CA PRO A 176 7.75 9.63 -9.61
C PRO A 176 8.22 10.16 -10.98
N ILE A 177 9.32 9.63 -11.52
CA ILE A 177 9.85 10.00 -12.84
C ILE A 177 8.89 9.55 -13.93
N LEU A 178 8.45 8.29 -13.86
CA LEU A 178 7.53 7.72 -14.84
C LEU A 178 6.12 8.29 -14.69
N GLU A 179 5.65 8.47 -13.45
CA GLU A 179 4.35 9.06 -13.16
C GLU A 179 4.23 10.45 -13.81
N SER A 180 5.20 11.34 -13.60
CA SER A 180 5.20 12.68 -14.19
C SER A 180 5.33 12.68 -15.72
N SER A 181 6.12 11.75 -16.26
CA SER A 181 6.29 11.60 -17.72
C SER A 181 5.01 11.11 -18.40
N PHE A 182 4.27 10.18 -17.77
CA PHE A 182 3.05 9.62 -18.35
C PHE A 182 1.87 10.58 -18.34
N VAL A 183 1.78 11.50 -17.36
CA VAL A 183 0.78 12.59 -17.40
C VAL A 183 0.86 13.36 -18.73
N SER A 184 2.09 13.64 -19.18
CA SER A 184 2.34 14.34 -20.44
C SER A 184 2.00 13.48 -21.65
N PHE A 185 2.34 12.19 -21.61
CA PHE A 185 2.06 11.22 -22.68
C PHE A 185 0.55 11.11 -22.97
N HIS A 186 -0.27 10.94 -21.93
CA HIS A 186 -1.72 10.82 -22.09
C HIS A 186 -2.45 12.18 -22.00
N LYS A 187 -1.74 13.30 -21.95
CA LYS A 187 -2.27 14.69 -21.88
C LYS A 187 -3.37 14.89 -20.82
N GLY A 188 -3.26 14.22 -19.68
CA GLY A 188 -4.28 14.30 -18.62
C GLY A 188 -5.59 13.53 -18.87
N PHE A 189 -5.77 12.83 -20.00
CA PHE A 189 -6.99 12.05 -20.28
C PHE A 189 -7.10 10.76 -19.44
N ASN A 190 -5.98 10.25 -18.90
CA ASN A 190 -6.01 9.16 -17.94
C ASN A 190 -6.11 9.72 -16.51
N ILE A 191 -7.31 9.66 -15.95
CA ILE A 191 -7.58 10.05 -14.56
C ILE A 191 -6.94 9.10 -13.53
N TYR A 192 -6.48 7.92 -13.97
CA TYR A 192 -5.80 6.91 -13.15
C TYR A 192 -4.33 6.72 -13.57
N ASN A 193 -3.60 7.84 -13.68
CA ASN A 193 -2.19 7.84 -14.10
C ASN A 193 -1.31 6.96 -13.20
N ALA A 194 -1.45 7.06 -11.87
CA ALA A 194 -0.60 6.32 -10.95
C ALA A 194 -0.74 4.80 -11.14
N GLY A 195 -1.96 4.29 -11.36
CA GLY A 195 -2.15 2.86 -11.65
C GLY A 195 -1.65 2.45 -13.03
N PHE A 196 -1.73 3.33 -14.03
CA PHE A 196 -1.10 3.10 -15.33
C PHE A 196 0.43 3.01 -15.19
N THR A 197 1.05 3.92 -14.43
CA THR A 197 2.48 3.87 -14.11
C THR A 197 2.86 2.55 -13.44
N SER A 198 2.09 2.11 -12.45
CA SER A 198 2.29 0.81 -11.81
C SER A 198 2.17 -0.35 -12.80
N GLY A 199 1.17 -0.33 -13.67
CA GLY A 199 0.97 -1.35 -14.69
C GLY A 199 2.17 -1.47 -15.63
N VAL A 200 2.68 -0.34 -16.13
CA VAL A 200 3.86 -0.32 -17.02
C VAL A 200 5.10 -0.85 -16.30
N ILE A 201 5.39 -0.36 -15.09
CA ILE A 201 6.54 -0.84 -14.30
C ILE A 201 6.40 -2.35 -14.02
N GLY A 202 5.21 -2.81 -13.64
CA GLY A 202 4.92 -4.22 -13.39
C GLY A 202 5.18 -5.09 -14.62
N VAL A 203 4.74 -4.67 -15.81
CA VAL A 203 5.00 -5.40 -17.07
C VAL A 203 6.50 -5.50 -17.36
N ILE A 204 7.26 -4.43 -17.13
CA ILE A 204 8.71 -4.42 -17.35
C ILE A 204 9.39 -5.45 -16.43
N PHE A 205 9.16 -5.37 -15.12
CA PHE A 205 9.80 -6.29 -14.18
C PHE A 205 9.35 -7.74 -14.39
N MET A 206 8.07 -7.99 -14.65
CA MET A 206 7.59 -9.34 -14.96
C MET A 206 8.23 -9.91 -16.24
N SER A 207 8.50 -9.05 -17.24
CA SER A 207 9.19 -9.47 -18.45
C SER A 207 10.67 -9.76 -18.20
N LEU A 208 11.32 -8.97 -17.34
CA LEU A 208 12.69 -9.24 -16.90
C LEU A 208 12.80 -10.56 -16.12
N PHE A 209 11.83 -10.85 -15.24
CA PHE A 209 11.79 -12.11 -14.51
C PHE A 209 11.62 -13.31 -15.44
N ARG A 210 10.73 -13.22 -16.43
CA ARG A 210 10.61 -14.25 -17.47
C ARG A 210 11.89 -14.46 -18.27
N LEU A 211 12.61 -13.38 -18.60
CA LEU A 211 13.87 -13.46 -19.36
C LEU A 211 14.94 -14.28 -18.64
N ILE A 212 15.00 -14.20 -17.31
CA ILE A 212 15.96 -14.95 -16.48
C ILE A 212 15.42 -16.31 -16.02
N GLY A 213 14.30 -16.78 -16.60
CA GLY A 213 13.74 -18.11 -16.35
C GLY A 213 12.73 -18.21 -15.20
N TYR A 214 12.29 -17.09 -14.62
CA TYR A 214 11.21 -17.09 -13.62
C TYR A 214 9.87 -16.82 -14.30
N ASP A 215 9.17 -17.90 -14.63
CA ASP A 215 7.75 -17.83 -15.00
C ASP A 215 6.87 -17.83 -13.75
N HIS A 216 5.97 -16.86 -13.69
CA HIS A 216 4.98 -16.77 -12.61
C HIS A 216 3.72 -17.51 -13.02
N SER A 217 3.34 -18.53 -12.25
CA SER A 217 2.00 -19.11 -12.39
C SER A 217 0.95 -18.07 -12.00
N ILE A 218 -0.16 -18.05 -12.75
CA ILE A 218 -1.32 -17.24 -12.39
C ILE A 218 -1.95 -17.89 -11.15
N VAL A 219 -1.56 -17.43 -9.97
CA VAL A 219 -2.14 -17.86 -8.70
C VAL A 219 -3.33 -16.96 -8.38
N ARG A 220 -4.53 -17.54 -8.37
CA ARG A 220 -5.77 -16.87 -7.97
C ARG A 220 -6.23 -17.46 -6.65
N GLN A 221 -5.80 -16.87 -5.55
CA GLN A 221 -6.27 -17.21 -4.21
C GLN A 221 -7.30 -16.16 -3.79
N LEU A 222 -8.57 -16.47 -4.03
CA LEU A 222 -9.70 -15.60 -3.69
C LEU A 222 -10.64 -16.34 -2.75
N THR A 223 -11.18 -15.62 -1.79
CA THR A 223 -12.25 -16.14 -0.93
C THR A 223 -13.49 -16.40 -1.77
N THR A 224 -14.06 -17.60 -1.63
CA THR A 224 -15.25 -18.03 -2.39
C THR A 224 -16.56 -17.84 -1.62
N LYS A 225 -16.49 -17.51 -0.33
CA LYS A 225 -17.65 -17.31 0.56
C LYS A 225 -17.75 -15.86 1.01
N SER A 226 -18.94 -15.28 0.93
CA SER A 226 -19.24 -13.98 1.53
C SER A 226 -19.50 -14.15 3.03
N ASP A 227 -18.89 -13.29 3.84
CA ASP A 227 -19.17 -13.22 5.28
C ASP A 227 -20.14 -12.07 5.55
N ILE A 228 -21.28 -12.37 6.20
CA ILE A 228 -22.32 -11.39 6.51
C ILE A 228 -21.78 -10.26 7.41
N ARG A 229 -20.78 -10.55 8.26
CA ARG A 229 -20.17 -9.55 9.15
C ARG A 229 -19.40 -8.51 8.35
N VAL A 230 -18.74 -8.91 7.26
CA VAL A 230 -18.05 -7.99 6.33
C VAL A 230 -19.07 -7.14 5.56
N VAL A 231 -20.20 -7.71 5.16
CA VAL A 231 -21.27 -6.95 4.50
C VAL A 231 -21.85 -5.89 5.45
N ILE A 232 -22.19 -6.28 6.69
CA ILE A 232 -22.68 -5.36 7.72
C ILE A 232 -21.65 -4.26 7.98
N PHE A 233 -20.37 -4.62 8.08
CA PHE A 233 -19.28 -3.66 8.22
C PHE A 233 -19.31 -2.62 7.08
N ILE A 234 -19.32 -3.05 5.81
CA ILE A 234 -19.32 -2.13 4.65
C ILE A 234 -20.56 -1.20 4.63
N TYR A 235 -21.71 -1.63 5.16
CA TYR A 235 -22.92 -0.80 5.19
C TYR A 235 -22.93 0.24 6.34
N ILE A 236 -22.27 -0.07 7.45
CA ILE A 236 -22.23 0.80 8.64
C ILE A 236 -21.03 1.75 8.60
N TYR A 237 -19.95 1.31 7.96
CA TYR A 237 -18.63 1.92 7.96
C TYR A 237 -18.39 2.81 6.73
#